data_AF-A0A2V5T763-F1
#
_entry.id   AF-A0A2V5T763-F1
#
_cell.length_a   1.000
_cell.length_b   1.000
_cell.length_c   1.000
_cell.angle_alpha   90.00
_cell.angle_beta   90.00
_cell.angle_gamma   90.00
#
_symmetry.space_group_name_H-M   'P 1'
#
loop_
_entity.id
_entity.type
_entity.pdbx_description
1 polymer ?
#
loop_
_entity_poly.entity_id
_entity_poly.type
_entity_poly.pdbx_seq_one_letter_code
_entity_poly.pdbx_strand_id
1 'polypeptide(L)'
;MVILLRLFGAASFEGVALHGQAFFKSALLWAAAFLLLGFAEEFAYRGYSQATLAEGMGFWRAAPFLSAIFGAVHYFFKPMENWMDGLSVGIFGLFWCFTLRRTGTLWFAI
;
A
#
# COMPACT_ATOMS: atom_id res chain seq x y z
N MET A 1 1.31 0.95 -19.06
CA MET A 1 0.07 0.54 -19.76
C MET A 1 -0.48 1.65 -20.64
N VAL A 2 -0.93 2.78 -20.07
CA VAL A 2 -1.65 3.85 -20.82
C VAL A 2 -0.84 4.49 -21.97
N ILE A 3 0.46 4.72 -21.78
CA ILE A 3 1.35 5.25 -22.84
C ILE A 3 1.45 4.26 -24.02
N LEU A 4 1.56 2.95 -23.73
CA LEU A 4 1.60 1.93 -24.77
C LEU A 4 0.29 1.88 -25.55
N LEU A 5 -0.85 1.95 -24.85
CA LEU A 5 -2.17 2.03 -25.51
C LEU A 5 -2.27 3.25 -26.43
N ARG A 6 -1.74 4.41 -26.03
CA ARG A 6 -1.65 5.59 -26.90
C ARG A 6 -0.79 5.33 -28.14
N LEU A 7 0.38 4.71 -27.97
CA LEU A 7 1.31 4.43 -29.07
C LEU A 7 0.71 3.46 -30.10
N PHE A 8 -0.10 2.49 -29.65
CA PHE A 8 -0.82 1.56 -30.52
C PHE A 8 -2.15 2.12 -31.05
N GLY A 9 -2.47 3.40 -30.82
CA GLY A 9 -3.72 4.02 -31.27
C GLY A 9 -4.98 3.55 -30.53
N ALA A 10 -4.82 2.76 -29.46
CA ALA A 10 -5.91 2.25 -28.63
C ALA A 10 -6.39 3.24 -27.55
N ALA A 11 -5.71 4.39 -27.39
CA ALA A 11 -6.11 5.46 -26.49
C ALA A 11 -5.81 6.87 -27.05
N SER A 12 -6.59 7.86 -26.64
CA SER A 12 -6.36 9.29 -26.89
C SER A 12 -6.30 10.08 -25.57
N PHE A 13 -5.59 11.21 -25.59
CA PHE A 13 -5.57 12.17 -24.49
C PHE A 13 -6.35 13.41 -24.93
N GLU A 14 -7.45 13.72 -24.23
CA GLU A 14 -8.34 14.83 -24.59
C GLU A 14 -8.08 16.11 -23.77
N GLY A 15 -7.25 16.02 -22.73
CA GLY A 15 -6.91 17.15 -21.87
C GLY A 15 -6.88 16.77 -20.40
N VAL A 16 -6.97 17.76 -19.51
CA VAL A 16 -6.99 17.57 -18.06
C VAL A 16 -8.43 17.58 -17.56
N ALA A 17 -8.90 16.45 -17.02
CA ALA A 17 -10.29 16.28 -16.61
C ALA A 17 -10.68 17.08 -15.35
N LEU A 18 -9.73 17.42 -14.48
CA LEU A 18 -9.95 18.20 -13.26
C LEU A 18 -9.01 19.41 -13.22
N HIS A 19 -9.55 20.60 -13.01
CA HIS A 19 -8.76 21.82 -12.89
C HIS A 19 -9.32 22.76 -11.80
N GLY A 20 -8.55 23.80 -11.46
CA GLY A 20 -8.96 24.83 -10.50
C GLY A 20 -9.28 24.28 -9.12
N GLN A 21 -10.31 24.82 -8.47
CA GLN A 21 -10.68 24.45 -7.10
C GLN A 21 -11.03 22.96 -6.94
N ALA A 22 -11.70 22.37 -7.94
CA ALA A 22 -12.08 20.95 -7.91
C ALA A 22 -10.86 20.04 -7.86
N PHE A 23 -9.79 20.37 -8.60
CA PHE A 23 -8.52 19.65 -8.54
C PHE A 23 -7.92 19.67 -7.15
N PHE A 24 -7.74 20.86 -6.55
CA PHE A 24 -7.12 20.98 -5.23
C PHE A 24 -7.93 20.30 -4.14
N LYS A 25 -9.26 20.44 -4.17
CA LYS A 25 -10.13 19.76 -3.20
C LYS A 25 -9.98 18.24 -3.30
N SER A 26 -10.05 17.68 -4.50
CA SER A 26 -9.91 16.23 -4.71
C SER A 26 -8.52 15.74 -4.31
N ALA A 27 -7.45 16.49 -4.63
CA ALA A 27 -6.08 16.14 -4.26
C ALA A 27 -5.88 16.15 -2.74
N LEU A 28 -6.42 17.15 -2.03
CA LEU A 28 -6.32 17.23 -0.57
C LEU A 28 -7.11 16.12 0.12
N LEU A 29 -8.33 15.84 -0.35
CA LEU A 29 -9.14 14.74 0.19
C LEU A 29 -8.47 13.38 -0.07
N TRP A 30 -7.91 13.19 -1.27
CA TRP A 30 -7.16 11.99 -1.61
C TRP A 30 -5.93 11.84 -0.70
N ALA A 31 -5.11 12.89 -0.57
CA ALA A 31 -3.91 12.85 0.27
C ALA A 31 -4.25 12.57 1.74
N ALA A 32 -5.29 13.21 2.28
CA ALA A 32 -5.74 12.95 3.64
C ALA A 32 -6.24 11.51 3.82
N ALA A 33 -7.04 11.00 2.87
CA ALA A 33 -7.54 9.63 2.93
C ALA A 33 -6.42 8.59 2.87
N PHE A 34 -5.44 8.77 1.97
CA PHE A 34 -4.32 7.85 1.85
C PHE A 34 -3.34 7.95 3.02
N LEU A 35 -3.17 9.13 3.61
CA LEU A 35 -2.36 9.28 4.82
C LEU A 35 -3.02 8.57 6.01
N LEU A 36 -4.34 8.70 6.17
CA LEU A 36 -5.09 7.96 7.18
C LEU A 36 -5.03 6.45 6.96
N LEU A 37 -5.11 6.01 5.70
CA LEU A 37 -4.96 4.59 5.33
C LEU A 37 -3.55 4.08 5.69
N GLY A 38 -2.51 4.84 5.33
CA GLY A 38 -1.12 4.53 5.68
C GLY A 38 -0.92 4.40 7.18
N PHE A 39 -1.42 5.35 7.97
CA PHE A 39 -1.40 5.24 9.43
C PHE A 39 -2.13 4.00 9.94
N ALA A 40 -3.36 3.75 9.47
CA ALA A 40 -4.16 2.62 9.93
C ALA A 40 -3.48 1.27 9.63
N GLU A 41 -3.01 1.08 8.41
CA GLU A 41 -2.39 -0.17 7.99
C GLU A 41 -0.99 -0.37 8.61
N GLU A 42 -0.15 0.67 8.59
CA GLU A 42 1.21 0.56 9.14
C GLU A 42 1.18 0.35 10.65
N PHE A 43 0.32 1.05 11.40
CA PHE A 43 0.21 0.81 12.85
C PHE A 43 -0.33 -0.57 13.19
N ALA A 44 -1.32 -1.06 12.44
CA ALA A 44 -1.93 -2.36 12.69
C ALA A 44 -0.96 -3.51 12.40
N TYR A 45 -0.24 -3.48 11.27
CA TYR A 45 0.57 -4.60 10.84
C TYR A 45 2.05 -4.43 11.18
N ARG A 46 2.66 -3.28 10.89
CA ARG A 46 4.11 -3.03 11.04
C ARG A 46 4.47 -2.31 12.35
N GLY A 47 3.50 -1.71 13.02
CA GLY A 47 3.64 -1.13 14.35
C GLY A 47 3.48 -2.19 15.43
N TYR A 48 2.30 -2.21 16.04
CA TYR A 48 2.06 -3.03 17.23
C TYR A 48 2.25 -4.54 16.95
N SER A 49 1.59 -5.07 15.92
CA SER A 49 1.64 -6.51 15.63
C SER A 49 3.04 -7.00 15.30
N GLN A 50 3.79 -6.27 14.47
CA GLN A 50 5.17 -6.63 14.12
C GLN A 50 6.09 -6.57 15.34
N ALA A 51 5.95 -5.56 16.21
CA ALA A 51 6.74 -5.46 17.43
C ALA A 51 6.46 -6.64 18.37
N THR A 52 5.18 -6.89 18.69
CA THR A 52 4.76 -7.99 19.58
C THR A 52 5.15 -9.36 19.04
N LEU A 53 4.93 -9.63 17.74
CA LEU A 53 5.32 -10.91 17.16
C LEU A 53 6.85 -11.05 17.06
N ALA A 54 7.57 -9.97 16.77
CA ALA A 54 9.03 -10.02 16.73
C ALA A 54 9.65 -10.35 18.09
N GLU A 55 9.04 -9.94 19.21
CA GLU A 55 9.47 -10.34 20.56
C GLU A 55 9.30 -11.84 20.79
N GLY A 56 8.20 -12.45 20.32
CA GLY A 56 7.91 -13.86 20.54
C GLY A 56 8.61 -14.83 19.58
N MET A 57 8.68 -14.50 18.29
CA MET A 57 9.20 -15.41 17.25
C MET A 57 10.38 -14.86 16.45
N GLY A 58 10.83 -13.65 16.75
CA GLY A 58 11.89 -12.96 16.01
C GLY A 58 11.38 -12.24 14.77
N PHE A 59 12.03 -11.11 14.46
CA PHE A 59 11.63 -10.20 13.39
C PHE A 59 11.46 -10.90 12.02
N TRP A 60 12.42 -11.75 11.65
CA TRP A 60 12.45 -12.39 10.33
C TRP A 60 11.40 -13.48 10.14
N ARG A 61 10.76 -13.95 11.21
CA ARG A 61 9.58 -14.82 11.14
C ARG A 61 8.29 -14.01 11.14
N ALA A 62 8.22 -12.98 11.98
CA ALA A 62 7.08 -12.09 12.06
C ALA A 62 6.82 -11.32 10.75
N ALA A 63 7.87 -10.82 10.10
CA ALA A 63 7.76 -10.02 8.88
C ALA A 63 7.05 -10.73 7.71
N PRO A 64 7.51 -11.90 7.22
CA PRO A 64 6.80 -12.61 6.17
C PRO A 64 5.42 -13.11 6.61
N PHE A 65 5.23 -13.44 7.89
CA PHE A 65 3.93 -13.87 8.42
C PHE A 65 2.89 -12.75 8.35
N LEU A 66 3.18 -11.57 8.88
CA LEU A 66 2.27 -10.42 8.83
C LEU A 66 2.08 -9.89 7.40
N SER A 67 3.11 -9.97 6.57
CA SER A 67 3.01 -9.61 5.15
C SER A 67 2.09 -10.55 4.37
N ALA A 68 2.14 -11.86 4.67
CA ALA A 68 1.22 -12.84 4.10
C ALA A 68 -0.22 -12.60 4.56
N ILE A 69 -0.45 -12.29 5.84
CA ILE A 69 -1.79 -11.91 6.34
C ILE A 69 -2.29 -10.66 5.63
N PHE A 70 -1.44 -9.63 5.48
CA PHE A 70 -1.81 -8.38 4.82
C PHE A 70 -2.24 -8.59 3.36
N GLY A 71 -1.49 -9.40 2.61
CA GLY A 71 -1.86 -9.82 1.25
C GLY A 71 -3.11 -10.71 1.20
N ALA A 72 -3.30 -11.61 2.18
CA ALA A 72 -4.49 -12.45 2.28
C ALA A 72 -5.75 -11.64 2.54
N VAL A 73 -5.69 -10.62 3.40
CA VAL A 73 -6.83 -9.74 3.68
C VAL A 73 -7.26 -9.00 2.41
N HIS A 74 -6.30 -8.54 1.62
CA HIS A 74 -6.53 -7.94 0.31
C HIS A 74 -7.25 -8.90 -0.64
N TYR A 75 -6.71 -10.12 -0.79
CA TYR A 75 -7.31 -11.14 -1.66
C TYR A 75 -8.72 -11.60 -1.23
N PHE A 76 -8.96 -11.84 0.06
CA PHE A 76 -10.22 -12.46 0.52
C PHE A 76 -11.33 -11.45 0.82
N PHE A 77 -10.99 -10.23 1.22
CA PHE A 77 -11.98 -9.27 1.73
C PHE A 77 -12.10 -8.00 0.90
N LYS A 78 -11.14 -7.68 0.02
CA LYS A 78 -11.23 -6.47 -0.80
C LYS A 78 -11.96 -6.78 -2.12
N PRO A 79 -13.10 -6.12 -2.40
CA PRO A 79 -13.80 -6.33 -3.66
C PRO A 79 -12.93 -5.95 -4.85
N MET A 80 -13.09 -6.69 -5.95
CA MET A 80 -12.39 -6.47 -7.22
C MET A 80 -10.87 -6.68 -7.20
N GLU A 81 -10.31 -7.22 -6.12
CA GLU A 81 -8.94 -7.71 -6.12
C GLU A 81 -8.86 -9.19 -6.51
N ASN A 82 -7.75 -9.55 -7.15
CA ASN A 82 -7.42 -10.91 -7.54
C ASN A 82 -6.12 -11.38 -6.85
N TRP A 83 -5.71 -12.61 -7.15
CA TRP A 83 -4.54 -13.22 -6.50
C TRP A 83 -3.23 -12.45 -6.75
N MET A 84 -3.11 -11.77 -7.89
CA MET A 84 -1.95 -10.93 -8.21
C MET A 84 -1.92 -9.67 -7.34
N ASP A 85 -3.09 -9.08 -7.07
CA ASP A 85 -3.20 -7.93 -6.18
C ASP A 85 -2.77 -8.32 -4.76
N GLY A 86 -3.34 -9.39 -4.21
CA GLY A 86 -2.96 -9.90 -2.88
C GLY A 86 -1.47 -10.27 -2.78
N LEU A 87 -0.90 -10.91 -3.80
CA LEU A 87 0.53 -11.23 -3.84
C LEU A 87 1.39 -9.94 -3.88
N SER A 88 1.03 -8.98 -4.73
CA SER A 88 1.78 -7.73 -4.86
C SER A 88 1.76 -6.93 -3.56
N VAL A 89 0.60 -6.83 -2.90
CA VAL A 89 0.44 -6.14 -1.62
C VAL A 89 1.19 -6.85 -0.50
N GLY A 90 1.20 -8.19 -0.49
CA GLY A 90 2.01 -8.97 0.44
C GLY A 90 3.52 -8.72 0.27
N ILE A 91 4.02 -8.68 -0.96
CA ILE A 91 5.43 -8.33 -1.24
C ILE A 91 5.74 -6.90 -0.81
N PHE A 92 4.83 -5.95 -1.04
CA PHE A 92 4.95 -4.58 -0.55
C PHE A 92 5.00 -4.52 0.98
N GLY A 93 4.15 -5.28 1.68
CA GLY A 93 4.20 -5.38 3.14
C GLY A 93 5.56 -5.88 3.66
N LEU A 94 6.20 -6.82 2.93
CA LEU A 94 7.53 -7.31 3.29
C LEU A 94 8.60 -6.24 3.06
N PHE A 95 8.48 -5.46 1.99
CA PHE A 95 9.34 -4.30 1.75
C PHE A 95 9.21 -3.27 2.88
N TRP A 96 8.01 -2.96 3.37
CA TRP A 96 7.81 -2.07 4.51
C TRP A 96 8.36 -2.61 5.82
N CYS A 97 8.28 -3.92 6.05
CA CYS A 97 9.01 -4.54 7.15
C CYS A 97 10.53 -4.29 7.02
N PHE A 98 11.08 -4.40 5.82
CA PHE A 98 12.50 -4.09 5.60
C PHE A 98 12.81 -2.63 5.91
N THR A 99 12.01 -1.66 5.47
CA THR A 99 12.26 -0.23 5.76
C THR A 99 12.17 0.06 7.26
N LEU A 100 11.21 -0.55 7.98
CA LEU A 100 11.15 -0.51 9.44
C LEU A 100 12.42 -1.07 10.07
N ARG A 101 12.92 -2.22 9.59
CA ARG A 101 14.16 -2.82 10.12
C ARG A 101 15.39 -1.95 9.88
N ARG A 102 15.42 -1.20 8.78
CA ARG A 102 16.54 -0.31 8.42
C ARG A 102 16.51 1.02 9.14
N THR A 103 15.32 1.59 9.35
CA THR A 103 15.15 2.95 9.88
C THR A 103 14.73 2.99 11.35
N GLY A 104 14.13 1.92 11.86
CA GLY A 104 13.55 1.87 13.21
C GLY A 104 12.25 2.68 13.35
N THR A 105 11.69 3.20 12.25
CA THR A 105 10.47 4.02 12.27
C THR A 105 9.53 3.67 11.13
N LEU A 106 8.25 4.01 11.28
CA LEU A 106 7.23 3.78 10.24
C LEU A 106 7.11 4.91 9.21
N TRP A 107 7.78 6.04 9.42
CA TRP A 107 7.63 7.25 8.58
C TRP A 107 7.98 7.06 7.10
N PHE A 108 8.79 6.05 6.77
CA PHE A 108 9.07 5.75 5.36
C PHE A 108 7.96 4.91 4.72
N ALA A 109 7.27 4.09 5.50
CA ALA A 109 6.19 3.22 5.01
C ALA A 109 4.84 3.95 4.96
N ILE A 110 4.66 4.98 5.81
CA ILE A 110 3.52 5.92 5.81
C ILE A 110 3.74 6.98 4.74
#